data_AF-A0A523VLG6-F1
#
_entry.id   AF-A0A523VLG6-F1
#
_cell.length_a   1.000
_cell.length_b   1.000
_cell.length_c   1.000
_cell.angle_alpha   90.00
_cell.angle_beta   90.00
_cell.angle_gamma   90.00
#
_symmetry.space_group_name_H-M   'P 1'
#
loop_
_entity.id
_entity.type
_entity.pdbx_description
1 polymer ?
#
loop_
_entity_poly.entity_id
_entity_poly.type
_entity_poly.pdbx_seq_one_letter_code
_entity_poly.pdbx_strand_id
1 'polypeptide(L)'
;MCSHRWRPDGHHADIGRGGAPGATCRHPSGCPARPVRPTPRREAFVKLVYVLLLFVPGALLSRYAGGPALLTFALAGLGLVPLAELIGEGTEHFASRTGPALGGFLNATLGNAAELIICIFAIRAGLLDLVMASITGSI
;
A
#
# COMPACT_ATOMS: atom_id res chain seq x y z
N MET A 1 28.94 12.28 4.94
CA MET A 1 27.85 12.02 5.91
C MET A 1 27.30 13.36 6.39
N CYS A 2 26.03 13.68 6.15
CA CYS A 2 25.32 14.76 6.85
C CYS A 2 24.21 14.09 7.67
N SER A 3 24.46 13.86 8.94
CA SER A 3 23.49 13.27 9.87
C SER A 3 22.56 14.37 10.39
N HIS A 4 21.44 14.61 9.71
CA HIS A 4 20.40 15.47 10.26
C HIS A 4 19.36 14.62 11.00
N ARG A 5 19.41 14.73 12.32
CA ARG A 5 18.40 14.23 13.25
C ARG A 5 17.23 15.21 13.24
N TRP A 6 16.05 14.73 12.86
CA TRP A 6 14.80 15.50 12.83
C TRP A 6 14.37 15.86 14.26
N ARG A 7 14.12 17.14 14.55
CA ARG A 7 13.50 17.61 15.81
C ARG A 7 12.19 18.34 15.50
N PRO A 8 11.12 18.17 16.30
CA PRO A 8 9.76 18.56 15.92
C PRO A 8 9.36 20.00 16.27
N ASP A 9 10.24 20.79 16.90
CA ASP A 9 9.81 22.01 17.59
C ASP A 9 10.36 23.26 16.87
N GLY A 10 9.46 23.99 16.20
CA GLY A 10 9.73 25.10 15.29
C GLY A 10 10.26 26.40 15.90
N HIS A 11 11.41 26.36 16.58
CA HIS A 11 12.13 27.57 16.99
C HIS A 11 13.53 27.62 16.37
N HIS A 12 13.75 28.66 15.54
CA HIS A 12 15.05 29.00 14.97
C HIS A 12 15.99 29.50 16.07
N ALA A 13 17.02 28.71 16.38
CA ALA A 13 18.19 29.16 17.13
C ALA A 13 19.33 29.47 16.15
N ASP A 14 19.73 30.73 16.11
CA ASP A 14 20.89 31.24 15.37
C ASP A 14 22.16 30.93 16.18
N ILE A 15 23.05 30.08 15.66
CA ILE A 15 24.36 29.81 16.26
C ILE A 15 25.44 30.27 15.28
N GLY A 16 26.24 31.22 15.76
CA GLY A 16 27.26 31.94 15.02
C GLY A 16 28.40 31.08 14.45
N ARG A 17 28.62 31.31 13.15
CA ARG A 17 29.88 31.46 12.40
C ARG A 17 31.16 30.81 12.94
N GLY A 18 31.63 29.82 12.17
CA GLY A 18 33.03 29.41 12.09
C GLY A 18 33.25 28.41 10.94
N GLY A 19 33.27 28.87 9.68
CA GLY A 19 33.62 28.01 8.55
C GLY A 19 33.26 28.54 7.16
N ALA A 20 34.32 28.81 6.36
CA ALA A 20 34.39 28.97 4.91
C ALA A 20 33.57 30.09 4.20
N PRO A 21 34.23 31.10 3.60
CA PRO A 21 33.58 32.00 2.65
C PRO A 21 33.37 31.27 1.32
N GLY A 22 32.12 30.96 0.97
CA GLY A 22 31.76 30.61 -0.41
C GLY A 22 30.86 29.40 -0.66
N ALA A 23 30.47 28.63 0.36
CA ALA A 23 29.52 27.53 0.15
C ALA A 23 28.09 27.95 0.50
N THR A 24 27.51 28.88 -0.28
CA THR A 24 26.06 29.07 -0.25
C THR A 24 25.41 27.87 -0.92
N CYS A 25 24.99 26.87 -0.14
CA CYS A 25 23.93 25.96 -0.59
C CYS A 25 22.62 26.76 -0.64
N ARG A 26 22.50 27.66 -1.63
CA ARG A 26 21.21 28.14 -2.09
C ARG A 26 20.51 26.91 -2.62
N HIS A 27 19.50 26.44 -1.90
CA HIS A 27 18.62 25.38 -2.35
C HIS A 27 17.96 25.84 -3.67
N PRO A 28 18.24 25.22 -4.83
CA PRO A 28 17.26 25.21 -5.90
C PRO A 28 16.42 23.94 -5.69
N SER A 29 15.19 24.03 -6.10
CA SER A 29 14.17 22.99 -6.29
C SER A 29 14.59 21.85 -7.23
N GLY A 30 15.85 21.39 -7.19
CA GLY A 30 16.46 20.54 -8.21
C GLY A 30 17.42 19.46 -7.69
N CYS A 31 17.39 19.10 -6.41
CA CYS A 31 18.04 17.86 -5.99
C CYS A 31 17.23 16.68 -6.57
N PRO A 32 17.77 15.89 -7.52
CA PRO A 32 17.06 14.71 -7.99
C PRO A 32 16.89 13.77 -6.80
N ALA A 33 15.64 13.46 -6.46
CA ALA A 33 15.34 12.44 -5.48
C ALA A 33 16.14 11.18 -5.88
N ARG A 34 16.98 10.69 -4.98
CA ARG A 34 17.77 9.49 -5.25
C ARG A 34 16.79 8.36 -5.51
N PRO A 35 16.89 7.61 -6.62
CA PRO A 35 16.01 6.48 -6.84
C PRO A 35 16.23 5.47 -5.72
N VAL A 36 15.21 5.29 -4.88
CA VAL A 36 15.20 4.26 -3.84
C VAL A 36 15.15 2.92 -4.55
N ARG A 37 16.29 2.24 -4.64
CA ARG A 37 16.32 0.87 -5.20
C ARG A 37 15.70 -0.07 -4.17
N PRO A 38 14.74 -0.92 -4.57
CA PRO A 38 14.24 -1.97 -3.69
C PRO A 38 15.40 -2.88 -3.29
N THR A 39 15.39 -3.33 -2.03
CA THR A 39 16.39 -4.28 -1.56
C THR A 39 16.17 -5.65 -2.21
N PRO A 40 17.21 -6.47 -2.42
CA PRO A 40 17.05 -7.80 -3.03
C PRO A 40 16.05 -8.70 -2.28
N ARG A 41 15.92 -8.52 -0.96
CA ARG A 41 14.95 -9.22 -0.13
C ARG A 41 13.50 -8.76 -0.42
N ARG A 42 13.26 -7.46 -0.66
CA ARG A 42 11.93 -6.94 -1.02
C ARG A 42 11.48 -7.46 -2.38
N GLU A 43 12.38 -7.44 -3.36
CA GLU A 43 12.15 -8.00 -4.70
C GLU A 43 11.71 -9.48 -4.66
N ALA A 44 12.44 -10.31 -3.90
CA ALA A 44 12.13 -11.72 -3.76
C ALA A 44 10.78 -11.95 -3.06
N PHE A 45 10.46 -11.15 -2.05
CA PHE A 45 9.18 -11.22 -1.34
C PHE A 45 8.00 -10.87 -2.26
N VAL A 46 8.10 -9.78 -3.01
CA VAL A 46 7.07 -9.39 -3.98
C VAL A 46 6.86 -10.51 -4.99
N LYS A 47 7.94 -11.04 -5.59
CA LYS A 47 7.83 -12.19 -6.51
C LYS A 47 7.11 -13.38 -5.89
N LEU A 48 7.39 -13.70 -4.62
CA LEU A 48 6.70 -14.77 -3.90
C LEU A 48 5.21 -14.46 -3.70
N VAL A 49 4.85 -13.23 -3.35
CA VAL A 49 3.44 -12.80 -3.22
C VAL A 49 2.72 -12.93 -4.55
N TYR A 50 3.33 -12.55 -5.66
CA TYR A 50 2.74 -12.71 -6.99
C TYR A 50 2.55 -14.18 -7.42
N VAL A 51 3.28 -15.14 -6.84
CA VAL A 51 3.02 -16.58 -7.07
C VAL A 51 1.63 -16.98 -6.55
N LEU A 52 1.11 -16.31 -5.50
CA LEU A 52 -0.24 -16.59 -4.98
C LEU A 52 -1.34 -16.31 -6.03
N LEU A 53 -1.05 -15.57 -7.10
CA LEU A 53 -2.00 -15.32 -8.18
C LEU A 53 -2.44 -16.62 -8.87
N LEU A 54 -1.62 -17.69 -8.81
CA LEU A 54 -1.99 -19.03 -9.27
C LEU A 54 -3.15 -19.65 -8.47
N PHE A 55 -3.43 -19.18 -7.26
CA PHE A 55 -4.56 -19.65 -6.47
C PHE A 55 -5.91 -19.11 -6.96
N VAL A 56 -5.93 -18.05 -7.77
CA VAL A 56 -7.17 -17.52 -8.39
C VAL A 56 -7.82 -18.55 -9.32
N PRO A 57 -7.13 -19.08 -10.37
CA PRO A 57 -7.70 -20.15 -11.17
C PRO A 57 -7.91 -21.43 -10.35
N GLY A 58 -7.09 -21.70 -9.33
CA GLY A 58 -7.30 -22.81 -8.40
C GLY A 58 -8.62 -22.71 -7.64
N ALA A 59 -8.98 -21.52 -7.14
CA ALA A 59 -10.23 -21.27 -6.44
C ALA A 59 -11.45 -21.46 -7.35
N LEU A 60 -11.37 -20.94 -8.58
CA LEU A 60 -12.40 -21.15 -9.60
C LEU A 60 -12.57 -22.64 -9.91
N LEU A 61 -11.47 -23.36 -10.14
CA LEU A 61 -11.50 -24.79 -10.41
C LEU A 61 -12.11 -25.58 -9.25
N SER A 62 -11.70 -25.28 -8.01
CA SER A 62 -12.29 -25.90 -6.81
C SER A 62 -13.79 -25.64 -6.74
N ARG A 63 -14.25 -24.42 -7.00
CA ARG A 63 -15.68 -24.08 -6.97
C ARG A 63 -16.49 -24.83 -8.04
N TYR A 64 -16.00 -24.88 -9.27
CA TYR A 64 -16.71 -25.52 -10.39
C TYR A 64 -16.64 -27.05 -10.35
N ALA A 65 -15.59 -27.62 -9.76
CA ALA A 65 -15.47 -29.06 -9.54
C ALA A 65 -16.24 -29.57 -8.31
N GLY A 66 -16.96 -28.69 -7.59
CA GLY A 66 -17.69 -29.07 -6.38
C GLY A 66 -16.78 -29.36 -5.18
N GLY A 67 -15.59 -28.78 -5.14
CA GLY A 67 -14.62 -28.93 -4.07
C GLY A 67 -15.12 -28.39 -2.72
N PRO A 68 -14.47 -28.77 -1.60
CA PRO A 68 -14.87 -28.33 -0.27
C PRO A 68 -14.90 -26.80 -0.13
N ALA A 69 -15.87 -26.30 0.65
CA ALA A 69 -16.02 -24.86 0.90
C ALA A 69 -14.75 -24.24 1.51
N LEU A 70 -14.13 -24.93 2.46
CA LEU A 70 -12.90 -24.47 3.12
C LEU A 70 -11.72 -24.37 2.14
N LEU A 71 -11.59 -25.33 1.22
CA LEU A 71 -10.54 -25.30 0.20
C LEU A 71 -10.75 -24.13 -0.76
N THR A 72 -11.98 -23.95 -1.23
CA THR A 72 -12.34 -22.84 -2.12
C THR A 72 -12.08 -21.48 -1.44
N PHE A 73 -12.45 -21.37 -0.15
CA PHE A 73 -12.20 -20.17 0.65
C PHE A 73 -10.70 -19.88 0.80
N ALA A 74 -9.90 -20.89 1.16
CA ALA A 74 -8.45 -20.72 1.32
C ALA A 74 -7.77 -20.31 0.01
N LEU A 75 -8.11 -20.96 -1.10
CA LEU A 75 -7.56 -20.63 -2.42
C LEU A 75 -7.96 -19.22 -2.85
N ALA A 76 -9.23 -18.83 -2.66
CA ALA A 76 -9.71 -17.50 -2.98
C ALA A 76 -9.02 -16.43 -2.12
N GLY A 77 -8.89 -16.67 -0.81
CA GLY A 77 -8.23 -15.76 0.12
C GLY A 77 -6.75 -15.56 -0.20
N LEU A 78 -6.03 -16.63 -0.52
CA LEU A 78 -4.62 -16.53 -0.94
C LEU A 78 -4.49 -15.78 -2.27
N GLY A 79 -5.34 -16.07 -3.25
CA GLY A 79 -5.34 -15.35 -4.53
C GLY A 79 -5.64 -13.85 -4.37
N LEU A 80 -6.45 -13.47 -3.38
CA LEU A 80 -6.83 -12.08 -3.13
C LEU A 80 -5.66 -11.21 -2.64
N VAL A 81 -4.65 -11.79 -1.98
CA VAL A 81 -3.48 -11.04 -1.45
C VAL A 81 -2.74 -10.24 -2.53
N PRO A 82 -2.20 -10.84 -3.61
CA PRO A 82 -1.54 -10.09 -4.68
C PRO A 82 -2.51 -9.21 -5.49
N LEU A 83 -3.79 -9.59 -5.58
CA LEU A 83 -4.81 -8.78 -6.26
C LEU A 83 -5.05 -7.44 -5.55
N ALA A 84 -5.11 -7.44 -4.22
CA ALA A 84 -5.26 -6.22 -3.44
C ALA A 84 -4.06 -5.26 -3.64
N GLU A 85 -2.84 -5.80 -3.66
CA GLU A 85 -1.62 -5.02 -3.93
C GLU A 85 -1.64 -4.39 -5.33
N LEU A 86 -2.03 -5.16 -6.36
CA LEU A 86 -2.15 -4.68 -7.74
C LEU A 86 -3.17 -3.55 -7.89
N ILE A 87 -4.32 -3.67 -7.21
CA ILE A 87 -5.34 -2.60 -7.20
C ILE A 87 -4.76 -1.37 -6.52
N GLY A 88 -4.14 -1.51 -5.35
CA GLY A 88 -3.49 -0.41 -4.64
C GLY A 88 -2.47 0.34 -5.50
N GLU A 89 -1.50 -0.35 -6.08
CA GLU A 89 -0.46 0.26 -6.93
C GLU A 89 -1.04 0.96 -8.16
N GLY A 90 -2.03 0.35 -8.83
CA GLY A 90 -2.70 0.96 -9.97
C GLY A 90 -3.39 2.27 -9.60
N THR A 91 -3.98 2.32 -8.41
CA THR A 91 -4.70 3.49 -7.92
C THR A 91 -3.78 4.59 -7.41
N GLU A 92 -2.64 4.24 -6.82
CA GLU A 92 -1.56 5.18 -6.48
C GLU A 92 -1.03 5.87 -7.76
N HIS A 93 -0.81 5.10 -8.83
CA HIS A 93 -0.39 5.66 -10.11
C HIS A 93 -1.45 6.60 -10.68
N PHE A 94 -2.73 6.27 -10.55
CA PHE A 94 -3.83 7.15 -10.98
C PHE A 94 -3.93 8.43 -10.13
N ALA A 95 -3.85 8.29 -8.81
CA ALA A 95 -3.86 9.40 -7.87
C ALA A 95 -2.70 10.37 -8.10
N SER A 96 -1.50 9.87 -8.44
CA SER A 96 -0.31 10.69 -8.75
C SER A 96 -0.49 11.64 -9.95
N ARG A 97 -1.43 11.32 -10.85
CA ARG A 97 -1.79 12.13 -12.01
C ARG A 97 -3.00 13.02 -11.77
N THR A 98 -3.57 12.97 -10.56
CA THR A 98 -4.77 13.67 -10.20
C THR A 98 -4.46 14.75 -9.15
N GLY A 99 -5.19 15.86 -9.15
CA GLY A 99 -4.93 16.98 -8.23
C GLY A 99 -5.07 16.60 -6.75
N PRO A 100 -4.50 17.39 -5.80
CA PRO A 100 -4.38 17.01 -4.39
C PRO A 100 -5.69 16.56 -3.72
N ALA A 101 -6.81 17.20 -4.04
CA ALA A 101 -8.12 16.85 -3.47
C ALA A 101 -8.60 15.46 -3.92
N LEU A 102 -8.52 15.14 -5.23
CA LEU A 102 -8.89 13.82 -5.73
C LEU A 102 -7.86 12.76 -5.32
N GLY A 103 -6.57 13.09 -5.29
CA GLY A 103 -5.52 12.16 -4.81
C GLY A 103 -5.76 11.73 -3.37
N GLY A 104 -6.13 12.67 -2.49
CA GLY A 104 -6.52 12.37 -1.10
C GLY A 104 -7.77 11.48 -1.02
N PHE A 105 -8.79 11.76 -1.82
CA PHE A 105 -10.00 10.94 -1.90
C PHE A 105 -9.71 9.52 -2.39
N LEU A 106 -8.89 9.37 -3.43
CA LEU A 106 -8.50 8.09 -4.00
C LEU A 106 -7.69 7.26 -3.00
N ASN A 107 -6.76 7.87 -2.26
CA ASN A 107 -6.01 7.16 -1.23
C ASN A 107 -6.91 6.68 -0.09
N ALA A 108 -7.86 7.51 0.35
CA ALA A 108 -8.79 7.13 1.43
C ALA A 108 -9.73 5.98 1.03
N THR A 109 -10.17 5.94 -0.23
CA THR A 109 -11.12 4.93 -0.72
C THR A 109 -10.42 3.69 -1.24
N LEU A 110 -9.41 3.84 -2.08
CA LEU A 110 -8.74 2.75 -2.79
C LEU A 110 -7.61 2.13 -1.97
N GLY A 111 -6.99 2.90 -1.07
CA GLY A 111 -6.09 2.35 -0.06
C GLY A 111 -6.78 1.36 0.87
N ASN A 112 -8.12 1.44 0.99
CA ASN A 112 -8.94 0.43 1.66
C ASN A 112 -9.97 -0.28 0.73
N ALA A 113 -9.71 -0.32 -0.58
CA ALA A 113 -10.68 -0.90 -1.52
C ALA A 113 -10.96 -2.38 -1.22
N ALA A 114 -9.93 -3.16 -0.88
CA ALA A 114 -10.07 -4.59 -0.66
C ALA A 114 -11.07 -4.90 0.48
N GLU A 115 -10.95 -4.22 1.62
CA GLU A 115 -11.87 -4.42 2.75
C GLU A 115 -13.28 -3.96 2.38
N LEU A 116 -13.43 -2.79 1.75
CA LEU A 116 -14.73 -2.27 1.35
C LEU A 116 -15.45 -3.20 0.36
N ILE A 117 -14.72 -3.73 -0.62
CA ILE A 117 -15.26 -4.67 -1.61
C ILE A 117 -15.76 -5.95 -0.91
N ILE A 118 -14.94 -6.53 -0.03
CA ILE A 118 -15.31 -7.74 0.71
C ILE A 118 -16.53 -7.48 1.60
N CYS A 119 -16.56 -6.34 2.31
CA CYS A 119 -17.69 -5.94 3.14
C CYS A 119 -18.99 -5.81 2.33
N ILE A 120 -18.95 -5.18 1.15
CA ILE A 120 -20.13 -5.05 0.28
C ILE A 120 -20.66 -6.43 -0.12
N PHE A 121 -19.80 -7.34 -0.58
CA PHE A 121 -20.24 -8.69 -0.97
C PHE A 121 -20.74 -9.52 0.23
N ALA A 122 -20.10 -9.38 1.39
CA ALA A 122 -20.53 -10.04 2.63
C ALA A 122 -21.91 -9.54 3.09
N ILE A 123 -22.15 -8.23 3.08
CA ILE A 123 -23.46 -7.64 3.39
C ILE A 123 -24.52 -8.17 2.42
N ARG A 124 -24.23 -8.20 1.12
CA ARG A 124 -25.16 -8.74 0.11
C ARG A 124 -25.45 -10.24 0.31
N ALA A 125 -24.52 -10.97 0.93
CA ALA A 125 -24.69 -12.37 1.31
C ALA A 125 -25.33 -12.57 2.70
N GLY A 126 -25.70 -11.49 3.40
CA GLY A 126 -26.29 -11.54 4.75
C GLY A 126 -25.28 -11.83 5.88
N LEU A 127 -23.98 -11.73 5.61
CA LEU A 127 -22.89 -12.04 6.56
C LEU A 127 -22.51 -10.81 7.40
N LEU A 128 -23.47 -10.23 8.13
CA LEU A 128 -23.24 -9.01 8.92
C LEU A 128 -22.22 -9.21 10.04
N ASP A 129 -22.25 -10.37 10.71
CA ASP A 129 -21.29 -10.67 11.79
C ASP A 129 -19.84 -10.73 11.29
N LEU A 130 -19.63 -11.20 10.05
CA LEU A 130 -18.31 -11.21 9.42
C LEU A 130 -17.80 -9.81 9.15
N VAL A 131 -18.68 -8.90 8.71
CA VAL A 131 -18.32 -7.50 8.46
C VAL A 131 -17.99 -6.78 9.76
N MET A 132 -18.81 -6.98 10.80
CA MET A 132 -18.55 -6.40 12.13
C MET A 132 -17.22 -6.89 12.71
N ALA A 133 -16.94 -8.19 12.61
CA ALA A 133 -15.68 -8.77 13.04
C ALA A 133 -14.49 -8.21 12.25
N SER A 134 -14.63 -8.07 10.92
CA SER A 134 -13.59 -7.52 10.05
C SER A 134 -13.26 -6.06 10.38
N ILE A 135 -14.28 -5.21 10.53
CA ILE A 135 -14.09 -3.79 10.85
C ILE A 135 -13.49 -3.64 12.25
N THR A 136 -13.98 -4.39 13.23
CA THR A 136 -13.43 -4.33 14.60
C THR A 136 -11.98 -4.81 14.65
N GLY A 137 -11.62 -5.78 13.80
CA GLY A 137 -10.26 -6.33 13.74
C GLY A 137 -9.25 -5.46 12.99
N SER A 138 -9.66 -4.40 12.28
CA SER A 138 -8.76 -3.53 11.51
C SER A 138 -8.40 -2.20 12.20
N ILE A 139 -8.96 -1.93 13.38
CA ILE A 139 -8.68 -0.72 14.20
C ILE A 139 -7.66 -1.02 15.30
#